data_AF-A0A7Y4U4R0-F1
#
_entry.id   AF-A0A7Y4U4R0-F1
#
_cell.length_a   1.000
_cell.length_b   1.000
_cell.length_c   1.000
_cell.angle_alpha   90.00
_cell.angle_beta   90.00
_cell.angle_gamma   90.00
#
_symmetry.space_group_name_H-M   'P 1'
#
loop_
_entity.id
_entity.type
_entity.pdbx_description
1 polymer ?
#
loop_
_entity_poly.entity_id
_entity_poly.type
_entity_poly.pdbx_seq_one_letter_code
_entity_poly.pdbx_strand_id
1 'polypeptide(L)' 'MNRSRSGLRCRTLCNIITSKGLLPQNTKGVFRSEGRHMGRPVIFADWENGMSVPVPPHEVAVLEPSVTMLSAA' A
#
# COMPACT_ATOMS: atom_id res chain seq x y z
N MET A 1 -6.37 20.61 1.51
CA MET A 1 -5.94 19.87 0.30
C MET A 1 -5.66 18.43 0.71
N ASN A 2 -6.55 17.50 0.37
CA ASN A 2 -6.33 16.08 0.67
C ASN A 2 -5.47 15.51 -0.48
N ARG A 3 -4.15 15.38 -0.28
CA ARG A 3 -3.29 14.73 -1.27
C ARG A 3 -3.70 13.26 -1.29
N SER A 4 -4.48 12.89 -2.29
CA SER A 4 -4.84 11.49 -2.52
C SER A 4 -3.56 10.67 -2.67
N ARG A 5 -3.36 9.68 -1.81
CA ARG A 5 -2.23 8.73 -1.87
C ARG A 5 -2.34 7.75 -3.05
N SER A 6 -3.41 7.86 -3.84
CA SER A 6 -3.65 7.06 -5.05
C SER A 6 -2.47 7.15 -6.00
N GLY A 7 -1.99 6.01 -6.49
CA GLY A 7 -0.85 5.91 -7.39
C GLY A 7 0.51 5.87 -6.69
N LEU A 8 0.59 6.07 -5.38
CA LEU A 8 1.83 5.91 -4.64
C LEU A 8 2.25 4.45 -4.57
N ARG A 9 3.55 4.19 -4.63
CA ARG A 9 4.09 2.85 -4.41
C ARG A 9 3.90 2.48 -2.93
N CYS A 10 3.63 1.22 -2.66
CA CYS A 10 3.56 0.72 -1.31
C CYS A 10 4.21 -0.66 -1.21
N ARG A 11 4.47 -1.12 0.02
CA ARG A 11 4.93 -2.48 0.29
C ARG A 11 4.36 -3.01 1.59
N THR A 12 4.21 -4.33 1.68
CA THR A 12 3.91 -5.00 2.95
C THR A 12 5.11 -4.95 3.91
N LEU A 13 4.83 -4.74 5.19
CA LEU A 13 5.83 -4.69 6.27
C LEU A 13 6.10 -6.06 6.88
N CYS A 14 5.14 -6.98 6.77
CA CYS A 14 5.18 -8.34 7.30
C CYS A 14 4.46 -9.30 6.33
N ASN A 15 4.47 -10.58 6.66
CA ASN A 15 3.64 -11.59 5.99
C ASN A 15 2.18 -11.40 6.40
N ILE A 16 1.28 -11.26 5.42
CA ILE A 16 -0.16 -11.03 5.67
C ILE A 16 -0.95 -12.24 5.15
N ILE A 17 -1.72 -12.88 6.02
CA ILE A 17 -2.65 -13.94 5.63
C ILE A 17 -3.94 -13.30 5.11
N THR A 18 -4.28 -13.57 3.86
CA THR A 18 -5.45 -13.00 3.18
C THR A 18 -6.39 -14.10 2.73
N SER A 19 -7.60 -13.73 2.30
CA SER A 19 -8.56 -14.67 1.71
C SER A 19 -8.06 -15.29 0.39
N LYS A 20 -7.05 -14.72 -0.26
CA LYS A 20 -6.42 -15.25 -1.48
C LYS A 20 -5.09 -15.96 -1.23
N GLY A 21 -4.75 -16.21 0.04
CA GLY A 21 -3.50 -16.84 0.46
C GLY A 21 -2.53 -15.87 1.11
N LEU A 22 -1.25 -16.22 1.08
CA LEU A 22 -0.18 -15.44 1.71
C LEU A 22 0.26 -14.28 0.81
N LEU A 23 0.24 -13.07 1.37
CA LEU A 23 0.91 -11.90 0.80
C LEU A 23 2.25 -11.72 1.53
N PRO A 24 3.39 -12.07 0.90
CA PRO A 24 4.69 -12.05 1.58
C PRO A 24 5.11 -10.65 2.02
N GLN A 25 5.99 -10.57 3.01
CA GLN A 25 6.69 -9.35 3.39
C GLN A 25 7.42 -8.72 2.18
N ASN A 26 7.48 -7.39 2.13
CA ASN A 26 8.07 -6.62 1.04
C ASN A 26 7.42 -6.80 -0.33
N THR A 27 6.24 -7.42 -0.41
CA THR A 27 5.46 -7.43 -1.65
C THR A 27 5.09 -6.00 -1.99
N LYS A 28 5.51 -5.57 -3.18
CA LYS A 28 5.26 -4.22 -3.67
C LYS A 28 3.88 -4.11 -4.30
N GLY A 29 3.33 -2.91 -4.28
CA GLY A 29 2.07 -2.61 -4.93
C GLY A 29 1.92 -1.13 -5.26
N VAL A 30 0.76 -0.81 -5.83
CA VAL A 30 0.32 0.56 -6.09
C VAL A 30 -0.90 0.83 -5.22
N PHE A 31 -0.81 1.82 -4.35
CA PHE A 31 -1.90 2.25 -3.49
C PHE A 31 -3.06 2.76 -4.34
N ARG A 32 -4.27 2.26 -4.08
CA ARG A 32 -5.50 2.73 -4.73
C ARG A 32 -6.31 3.63 -3.81
N SER A 33 -6.63 3.15 -2.62
CA SER A 33 -7.50 3.88 -1.70
C SER A 33 -7.43 3.31 -0.29
N GLU A 34 -7.83 4.14 0.67
CA GLU A 34 -8.22 3.70 2.01
C GLU A 34 -9.73 3.47 2.04
N GLY A 35 -10.19 2.52 2.84
CA GLY A 35 -11.61 2.25 3.03
C GLY A 35 -11.90 1.45 4.29
N ARG A 36 -13.09 0.85 4.34
CA ARG A 36 -13.49 -0.06 5.41
C ARG A 36 -13.92 -1.40 4.84
N HIS A 37 -13.47 -2.48 5.47
CA HIS A 37 -13.92 -3.84 5.17
C HIS A 37 -14.33 -4.51 6.48
N MET A 38 -15.57 -4.98 6.56
CA MET A 38 -16.16 -5.55 7.79
C MET A 38 -15.99 -4.63 9.02
N GLY A 39 -16.19 -3.32 8.83
CA GLY A 39 -16.05 -2.31 9.88
C GLY A 39 -14.61 -1.93 10.25
N ARG A 40 -13.58 -2.56 9.67
CA ARG A 40 -12.17 -2.28 9.95
C ARG A 40 -11.53 -1.42 8.85
N PRO A 41 -10.65 -0.46 9.19
CA PRO A 41 -9.87 0.28 8.20
C PRO A 41 -8.99 -0.67 7.38
N VAL A 42 -8.94 -0.45 6.07
CA VAL A 42 -8.11 -1.23 5.13
C VAL A 42 -7.53 -0.33 4.04
N ILE A 43 -6.42 -0.77 3.46
CA ILE A 43 -5.83 -0.24 2.23
C ILE A 43 -6.16 -1.20 1.09
N PHE A 44 -6.61 -0.63 -0.01
CA PHE A 44 -6.72 -1.30 -1.30
C PHE A 44 -5.49 -0.93 -2.14
N ALA A 45 -4.79 -1.95 -2.64
CA ALA A 45 -3.65 -1.80 -3.52
C ALA A 45 -3.66 -2.89 -4.60
N ASP A 46 -3.06 -2.57 -5.75
CA ASP A 46 -2.75 -3.55 -6.78
C ASP A 46 -1.35 -4.12 -6.47
N TRP A 47 -1.28 -5.38 -6.04
CA TRP A 47 -0.02 -6.02 -5.65
C TRP A 47 0.69 -6.62 -6.87
N GLU A 48 2.01 -6.52 -6.92
CA GLU A 48 2.82 -7.00 -8.04
C GLU A 48 2.78 -8.53 -8.20
N ASN A 49 2.38 -9.27 -7.15
CA ASN A 49 2.14 -10.71 -7.22
C ASN A 49 0.77 -11.08 -7.85
N GLY A 50 0.04 -10.09 -8.38
CA GLY A 50 -1.27 -10.27 -9.02
C GLY A 50 -2.44 -10.33 -8.03
N MET A 51 -2.20 -10.23 -6.72
CA MET A 51 -3.28 -10.17 -5.74
C MET A 51 -3.93 -8.79 -5.72
N SER A 52 -5.25 -8.79 -5.51
CA SER A 52 -6.02 -7.60 -5.15
C SER A 52 -6.86 -7.98 -3.94
N VAL A 53 -6.37 -7.59 -2.76
CA VAL A 53 -6.90 -7.94 -1.44
C VAL A 53 -6.77 -6.73 -0.50
N PRO A 54 -7.78 -6.47 0.35
CA PRO A 54 -7.69 -5.43 1.36
C PRO A 54 -6.70 -5.85 2.45
N VAL A 55 -5.84 -4.94 2.88
CA VAL A 55 -4.86 -5.19 3.94
C VAL A 55 -4.94 -4.14 5.05
N PRO A 56 -4.64 -4.48 6.31
CA PRO A 56 -4.59 -3.51 7.40
C PRO A 56 -3.58 -2.38 7.13
N PRO A 57 -3.92 -1.11 7.42
CA PRO A 57 -3.04 0.02 7.13
C PRO A 57 -1.69 -0.04 7.86
N HIS A 58 -1.66 -0.60 9.06
CA HIS A 58 -0.44 -0.72 9.87
C HIS A 58 0.54 -1.79 9.37
N GLU A 59 0.12 -2.63 8.42
CA GLU A 59 0.97 -3.66 7.81
C GLU A 59 1.52 -3.21 6.45
N VAL A 60 1.27 -1.96 6.05
CA VAL A 60 1.68 -1.40 4.75
C VAL A 60 2.45 -0.11 4.94
N ALA A 61 3.60 0.00 4.28
CA ALA A 61 4.30 1.27 4.10
C ALA A 61 3.95 1.87 2.75
N VAL A 62 3.42 3.09 2.74
CA VAL A 62 3.28 3.90 1.53
C VAL A 62 4.58 4.66 1.31
N LEU A 63 5.20 4.46 0.15
CA LEU A 63 6.43 5.11 -0.26
C LEU A 63 6.04 6.43 -0.92
N GLU A 64 6.19 7.53 -0.19
CA GLU A 64 6.07 8.85 -0.81
C GLU A 64 7.17 9.01 -1.87
N PRO A 65 6.88 9.67 -3.01
CA PRO A 65 7.92 10.00 -3.96
C PRO A 65 8.85 10.94 -3.22
N SER A 66 10.08 10.49 -2.96
CA SER A 66 11.14 11.36 -2.50
C SER A 66 11.20 12.50 -3.53
N VAL A 67 10.70 13.66 -3.16
CA VAL A 67 11.06 14.89 -3.86
C VAL A 67 12.52 15.07 -3.53
N THR A 68 13.38 14.48 -4.36
CA THR A 68 14.77 14.89 -4.43
C THR A 68 14.70 16.33 -4.92
N MET A 69 14.61 17.27 -3.98
CA MET A 69 14.91 18.66 -4.27
C MET A 69 16.38 18.65 -4.66
N LEU A 70 16.63 18.59 -5.97
CA LEU A 70 17.89 19.05 -6.52
C LEU A 70 17.97 20.54 -6.15
N SER A 71 18.61 20.83 -5.02
CA SER A 71 19.10 22.17 -4.76
C SER A 71 20.14 22.44 -5.82
N ALA A 72 19.75 23.18 -6.87
CA ALA A 72 20.70 23.78 -7.79
C ALA A 72 21.61 24.70 -6.95
N ALA A 73 22.90 24.49 -7.08
CA ALA A 73 23.96 25.27 -6.46
C ALA A 73 24.04 26.69 -7.04
#